data_AF-A0A8T3T1G9-F1
#
_entry.id   AF-A0A8T3T1G9-F1
#
_cell.length_a   1.000
_cell.length_b   1.000
_cell.length_c   1.000
_cell.angle_alpha   90.00
_cell.angle_beta   90.00
_cell.angle_gamma   90.00
#
_symmetry.space_group_name_H-M   'P 1'
#
loop_
_entity.id
_entity.type
_entity.pdbx_description
1 polymer ?
#
loop_
_entity_poly.entity_id
_entity_poly.type
_entity_poly.pdbx_seq_one_letter_code
_entity_poly.pdbx_strand_id
1 'polypeptide(L)'
;MNQTSTGARKSIVFVSIALLALGIGVAAGWVTERLGAPQPPQLEAATALLKQARSLPAFSLVDEQGERFDNARLEGRWSFVFFGYTHCPDICPATLSTLDAA
;
A
#
# COMPACT_ATOMS: atom_id res chain seq x y z
N MET A 1 14.10 -70.26 -2.50
CA MET A 1 12.89 -69.58 -2.98
C MET A 1 12.88 -68.15 -2.42
N ASN A 2 13.12 -67.16 -3.28
CA ASN A 2 13.37 -65.75 -2.95
C ASN A 2 12.09 -64.90 -3.17
N GLN A 3 11.18 -64.89 -2.20
CA GLN A 3 9.88 -64.20 -2.28
C GLN A 3 9.70 -63.07 -1.23
N THR A 4 10.74 -62.70 -0.48
CA THR A 4 10.68 -61.63 0.54
C THR A 4 11.20 -60.27 0.06
N SER A 5 11.76 -60.17 -1.16
CA SER A 5 12.42 -58.95 -1.66
C SER A 5 11.48 -57.94 -2.34
N THR A 6 10.36 -58.37 -2.91
CA THR A 6 9.54 -57.53 -3.81
C THR A 6 8.66 -56.51 -3.07
N GLY A 7 8.16 -56.85 -1.88
CA GLY A 7 7.29 -55.98 -1.08
C GLY A 7 8.04 -54.80 -0.47
N ALA A 8 9.19 -55.05 0.14
CA ALA A 8 10.03 -54.03 0.74
C ALA A 8 10.52 -53.00 -0.29
N ARG A 9 10.89 -53.45 -1.50
CA ARG A 9 11.37 -52.56 -2.57
C ARG A 9 10.28 -51.61 -3.08
N LYS A 10 9.03 -52.06 -3.17
CA LYS A 10 7.90 -51.19 -3.55
C LYS A 10 7.57 -50.19 -2.43
N SER A 11 7.53 -50.63 -1.17
CA SER A 11 7.28 -49.73 -0.04
C SER A 11 8.36 -48.65 0.12
N ILE A 12 9.64 -49.00 -0.08
CA ILE A 12 10.75 -48.04 -0.07
C ILE A 12 10.57 -46.98 -1.17
N VAL A 13 10.18 -47.38 -2.39
CA VAL A 13 9.95 -46.44 -3.49
C VAL A 13 8.79 -45.48 -3.18
N PHE A 14 7.67 -45.98 -2.65
CA PHE A 14 6.54 -45.12 -2.27
C PHE A 14 6.87 -44.15 -1.14
N VAL A 15 7.61 -44.58 -0.12
CA VAL A 15 8.07 -43.72 0.97
C VAL A 15 9.03 -42.65 0.47
N SER A 16 9.97 -43.01 -0.40
CA SER A 16 10.89 -42.04 -1.01
C SER A 16 10.16 -41.00 -1.85
N ILE A 17 9.17 -41.40 -2.64
CA ILE A 17 8.36 -40.47 -3.44
C ILE A 17 7.54 -39.54 -2.54
N ALA A 18 6.93 -40.07 -1.48
CA ALA A 18 6.15 -39.27 -0.54
C ALA A 18 7.04 -38.24 0.19
N LEU A 19 8.24 -38.64 0.62
CA LEU A 19 9.21 -37.75 1.25
C LEU A 19 9.72 -36.66 0.29
N LEU A 20 9.97 -37.01 -0.97
CA LEU A 20 10.35 -36.04 -2.01
C LEU A 20 9.22 -35.04 -2.27
N ALA A 21 7.99 -35.50 -2.43
CA ALA A 21 6.83 -34.63 -2.63
C ALA A 21 6.62 -33.67 -1.44
N LEU A 22 6.77 -34.17 -0.21
CA LEU A 22 6.69 -33.36 0.99
C LEU A 22 7.81 -32.32 1.05
N GLY A 23 9.05 -32.71 0.75
CA GLY A 23 10.19 -31.79 0.71
C GLY A 23 10.02 -30.66 -0.32
N ILE A 24 9.50 -30.97 -1.51
CA ILE A 24 9.21 -29.98 -2.55
C ILE A 24 8.11 -29.01 -2.09
N GLY A 25 7.04 -29.51 -1.47
CA GLY A 25 5.96 -28.67 -0.96
C GLY A 25 6.43 -27.69 0.12
N VAL A 26 7.24 -28.16 1.07
CA VAL A 26 7.82 -27.33 2.13
C VAL A 26 8.76 -26.28 1.54
N ALA A 27 9.65 -26.67 0.62
CA ALA A 27 10.57 -25.74 -0.03
C ALA A 27 9.83 -24.66 -0.84
N ALA A 28 8.79 -25.03 -1.58
CA ALA A 28 7.97 -24.10 -2.35
C ALA A 28 7.29 -23.07 -1.43
N GLY A 29 6.66 -23.51 -0.33
CA GLY A 29 6.06 -22.60 0.65
C GLY A 29 7.07 -21.61 1.25
N TRP A 30 8.24 -22.11 1.67
CA TRP A 30 9.32 -21.28 2.21
C TRP A 30 9.86 -20.26 1.21
N VAL A 31 9.99 -20.66 -0.05
CA VAL A 31 10.47 -19.76 -1.12
C VAL A 31 9.44 -18.67 -1.43
N THR A 32 8.14 -18.99 -1.42
CA THR A 32 7.10 -17.98 -1.68
C THR A 32 7.07 -16.85 -0.63
N GLU A 33 7.33 -17.16 0.64
CA GLU A 33 7.45 -16.15 1.70
C GLU A 33 8.74 -15.34 1.57
N ARG A 34 9.86 -15.99 1.24
CA ARG A 34 11.19 -15.35 1.08
C ARG A 34 11.26 -14.42 -0.13
N LEU A 35 10.58 -14.78 -1.22
CA LEU A 35 10.55 -13.97 -2.44
C LEU A 35 9.69 -12.72 -2.29
N GLY A 36 8.95 -12.58 -1.19
CA GLY A 36 8.16 -11.41 -0.86
C GLY A 36 7.04 -11.21 -1.88
N ALA A 37 5.82 -11.64 -1.53
CA ALA A 37 4.66 -11.17 -2.28
C ALA A 37 4.72 -9.64 -2.35
N PRO A 38 4.58 -9.01 -3.53
CA PRO A 38 4.51 -7.57 -3.65
C PRO A 38 3.43 -7.09 -2.69
N GLN A 39 3.84 -6.40 -1.63
CA GLN A 39 2.86 -5.77 -0.75
C GLN A 39 2.19 -4.72 -1.63
N PRO A 40 0.86 -4.81 -1.86
CA PRO A 40 0.17 -3.75 -2.58
C PRO A 40 0.51 -2.43 -1.88
N PRO A 41 0.77 -1.35 -2.61
CA PRO A 41 1.06 -0.07 -2.00
C PRO A 41 -0.05 0.21 -0.99
N GLN A 42 0.31 0.11 0.30
CA GLN A 42 -0.58 0.51 1.36
C GLN A 42 -0.64 2.01 1.20
N LEU A 43 -1.73 2.48 0.61
CA LEU A 43 -2.13 3.87 0.65
C LEU A 43 -2.29 4.17 2.14
N GLU A 44 -1.20 4.57 2.79
CA GLU A 44 -1.28 5.19 4.10
C GLU A 44 -2.29 6.30 3.93
N ALA A 45 -3.43 6.14 4.61
CA ALA A 45 -4.54 7.05 4.52
C ALA A 45 -4.04 8.50 4.69
N ALA A 46 -4.81 9.46 4.18
CA ALA A 46 -4.55 10.90 4.17
C ALA A 46 -4.37 11.56 5.57
N THR A 47 -3.96 10.80 6.58
CA THR A 47 -3.75 11.13 7.99
C THR A 47 -2.31 10.86 8.45
N ALA A 48 -1.34 10.80 7.52
CA ALA A 48 0.06 10.79 7.89
C ALA A 48 0.44 12.11 8.59
N LEU A 49 0.38 12.11 9.93
CA LEU A 49 0.89 13.22 10.72
C LEU A 49 2.40 13.28 10.49
N LEU A 50 2.84 14.31 9.77
CA LEU A 50 4.24 14.50 9.43
C LEU A 50 5.03 14.59 10.73
N LYS A 51 5.91 13.60 10.97
CA LYS A 51 6.79 13.58 12.15
C LYS A 51 7.69 14.82 12.23
N GLN A 52 7.96 15.44 11.08
CA GLN A 52 8.71 16.68 10.97
C GLN A 52 8.00 17.62 10.00
N ALA A 53 7.85 18.89 10.40
CA ALA A 53 7.27 19.91 9.55
C ALA A 53 8.07 20.05 8.26
N ARG A 54 7.38 19.96 7.11
CA ARG A 54 7.95 20.22 5.80
C ARG A 54 7.68 21.68 5.44
N SER A 55 8.72 22.40 5.01
CA SER A 55 8.54 23.75 4.47
C SER A 55 7.71 23.70 3.19
N LEU A 56 6.74 24.62 3.07
CA LEU A 56 5.93 24.77 1.86
C LEU A 56 6.79 25.44 0.77
N PRO A 57 6.89 24.87 -0.44
CA PRO A 57 7.59 25.53 -1.55
C PRO A 57 7.00 26.91 -1.84
N ALA A 58 7.83 27.80 -2.40
CA ALA A 58 7.36 29.09 -2.86
C ALA A 58 6.31 28.91 -3.97
N PHE A 59 5.17 29.57 -3.84
CA PHE A 59 4.11 29.59 -4.85
C PHE A 59 3.59 31.01 -5.07
N SER A 60 3.03 31.25 -6.24
CA SER A 60 2.35 32.49 -6.59
C SER A 60 1.12 32.13 -7.43
N LEU A 61 -0.04 32.42 -6.88
CA LEU A 61 -1.35 32.19 -7.48
C LEU A 61 -2.12 33.52 -7.56
N VAL A 62 -3.28 33.47 -8.20
CA VAL A 62 -4.25 34.56 -8.27
C VAL A 62 -5.54 34.04 -7.66
N ASP A 63 -6.15 34.79 -6.75
CA ASP A 63 -7.42 34.40 -6.14
C ASP A 63 -8.63 34.79 -7.01
N GLU A 64 -9.83 34.42 -6.56
CA GLU A 64 -11.08 34.67 -7.28
C GLU A 64 -11.41 36.17 -7.42
N GLN A 65 -10.72 37.05 -6.69
CA GLN A 65 -10.85 38.51 -6.80
C GLN A 65 -9.81 39.12 -7.75
N GLY A 66 -8.86 38.33 -8.27
CA GLY A 66 -7.76 38.80 -9.10
C GLY A 66 -6.53 39.27 -8.32
N GLU A 67 -6.49 39.05 -7.00
CA GLU A 67 -5.40 39.48 -6.14
C GLU A 67 -4.31 38.40 -6.04
N ARG A 68 -3.08 38.81 -5.74
CA ARG A 68 -1.97 37.86 -5.56
C ARG A 68 -2.17 37.01 -4.31
N PHE A 69 -2.02 35.70 -4.46
CA PHE A 69 -2.04 34.73 -3.37
C PHE A 69 -0.74 33.92 -3.33
N ASP A 70 0.10 34.13 -2.31
CA ASP A 70 1.41 33.50 -2.13
C ASP A 70 1.60 33.00 -0.69
N ASN A 71 2.79 32.46 -0.36
CA ASN A 71 3.09 31.91 0.96
C ASN A 71 2.84 32.90 2.11
N ALA A 72 3.07 34.21 1.89
CA ALA A 72 2.92 35.23 2.93
C ALA A 72 1.45 35.35 3.40
N ARG A 73 0.48 35.07 2.52
CA ARG A 73 -0.96 35.07 2.85
C ARG A 73 -1.36 33.95 3.84
N LEU A 74 -0.49 32.95 4.04
CA LEU A 74 -0.73 31.81 4.95
C LEU A 74 -0.04 31.95 6.31
N GLU A 75 0.80 32.98 6.51
CA GLU A 75 1.58 33.13 7.75
C GLU A 75 0.72 33.55 8.95
N GLY A 76 1.13 33.13 10.15
CA GLY A 76 0.50 33.54 11.41
C GLY A 76 -0.87 32.92 11.71
N ARG A 77 -1.35 31.98 10.89
CA ARG A 77 -2.66 31.33 11.06
C ARG A 77 -2.67 29.89 10.56
N TRP A 78 -3.52 29.06 11.16
CA TRP A 78 -3.80 27.72 10.64
C TRP A 78 -4.57 27.83 9.32
N SER A 79 -4.18 26.99 8.36
CA SER A 79 -4.77 26.95 7.03
C SER A 79 -5.06 25.50 6.65
N PHE A 80 -6.30 25.23 6.25
CA PHE A 80 -6.68 23.97 5.60
C PHE A 80 -6.64 24.16 4.09
N VAL A 81 -6.06 23.21 3.37
CA VAL A 81 -5.92 23.26 1.91
C VAL A 81 -6.57 22.02 1.32
N PHE A 82 -7.46 22.24 0.35
CA PHE A 82 -8.11 21.19 -0.41
C PHE A 82 -7.86 21.40 -1.91
N PHE A 83 -7.47 20.33 -2.61
CA PHE A 83 -7.25 20.36 -4.05
C PHE A 83 -8.45 19.73 -4.76
N GLY A 84 -9.17 20.53 -5.54
CA GLY A 84 -10.34 20.11 -6.29
C GLY A 84 -10.48 20.87 -7.62
N TYR A 85 -11.60 20.65 -8.31
CA TYR A 85 -11.94 21.33 -9.56
C TYR A 85 -13.45 21.57 -9.63
N THR A 86 -13.86 22.56 -10.42
CA THR A 86 -15.23 23.13 -10.39
C THR A 86 -16.32 22.18 -10.89
N HIS A 87 -15.98 21.24 -11.77
CA HIS A 87 -16.93 20.30 -12.39
C HIS A 87 -16.79 18.88 -11.83
N CYS A 88 -16.53 18.78 -10.53
CA CYS A 88 -16.39 17.51 -9.82
C CYS A 88 -17.76 17.07 -9.26
N PRO A 89 -18.34 15.96 -9.73
CA PRO A 89 -19.77 15.68 -9.55
C PRO A 89 -20.19 15.17 -8.16
N ASP A 90 -19.25 14.90 -7.25
CA ASP A 90 -19.58 14.25 -5.97
C ASP A 90 -18.63 14.67 -4.83
N ILE A 91 -17.40 14.15 -4.82
CA ILE A 91 -16.52 14.26 -3.64
C ILE A 91 -16.09 15.70 -3.32
N CYS A 92 -15.92 16.55 -4.34
CA CYS A 92 -15.44 17.91 -4.13
C CYS A 92 -16.48 18.81 -3.42
N PRO A 93 -17.74 18.91 -3.87
CA PRO A 93 -18.76 19.67 -3.13
C PRO A 93 -19.01 19.10 -1.72
N ALA A 94 -18.98 17.78 -1.55
CA ALA A 94 -19.13 17.17 -0.23
C ALA A 94 -17.96 17.54 0.72
N THR A 95 -16.72 17.52 0.22
CA THR A 95 -15.54 17.89 1.02
C THR A 95 -15.55 19.37 1.38
N LEU A 96 -15.90 20.26 0.45
CA LEU A 96 -16.01 21.70 0.74
C LEU A 96 -17.07 21.99 1.80
N SER A 97 -18.23 21.32 1.75
CA SER A 97 -19.25 21.45 2.80
C SER A 97 -18.76 20.99 4.18
N THR A 98 -17.84 20.02 4.23
CA THR A 98 -17.27 19.53 5.48
C THR A 98 -16.27 20.53 6.07
N LEU A 99 -15.47 21.18 5.22
CA LEU A 99 -14.50 22.20 5.63
C LEU A 99 -15.16 23.51 6.10
N ASP A 100 -16.30 23.87 5.53
CA ASP A 100 -17.08 25.06 5.97
C ASP A 100 -17.66 24.89 7.39
N ALA A 101 -17.93 23.65 7.80
CA ALA A 101 -18.49 23.33 9.11
C ALA A 101 -17.44 23.14 10.23
N ALA A 102 -16.14 23.24 9.90
CA ALA A 102 -15.01 23.01 10.82
C ALA A 102 -14.53 24.31 11.49
#